data_AF-A0A1I0CCT0-F1
#
_entry.id   AF-A0A1I0CCT0-F1
#
_cell.length_a   1.000
_cell.length_b   1.000
_cell.length_c   1.000
_cell.angle_alpha   90.00
_cell.angle_beta   90.00
_cell.angle_gamma   90.00
#
_symmetry.space_group_name_H-M   'P 1'
#
loop_
_entity.id
_entity.type
_entity.pdbx_description
1 polymer ?
#
loop_
_entity_poly.entity_id
_entity_poly.type
_entity_poly.pdbx_seq_one_letter_code
_entity_poly.pdbx_strand_id
1 'polypeptide(L)'
;MRYYKLAMDMTRENDVVLHCKNCSEIGLNTFATGEYYSEISNIVFYYDEKEGNVWTDYLANDKGWFIISERFKFLLQKMNSDIQFIDVSICDIEGVDTEKSIILQI
;
A
#
# COMPACT_ATOMS: atom_id res chain seq x y z
N MET A 1 -2.21 -27.76 -6.22
CA MET A 1 -2.29 -26.29 -6.05
C MET A 1 -0.90 -25.72 -6.31
N ARG A 2 -0.76 -24.68 -7.15
CA ARG A 2 0.52 -24.00 -7.36
C ARG A 2 0.51 -22.73 -6.52
N TYR A 3 1.60 -22.48 -5.81
CA TYR A 3 1.79 -21.28 -5.00
C TYR A 3 2.79 -20.38 -5.69
N TYR A 4 2.55 -19.08 -5.62
CA TYR A 4 3.38 -18.06 -6.25
C TYR A 4 3.79 -17.06 -5.18
N LYS A 5 5.06 -16.63 -5.23
CA LYS A 5 5.51 -15.49 -4.44
C LYS A 5 5.10 -14.23 -5.19
N LEU A 6 4.38 -13.34 -4.52
CA LEU A 6 4.16 -12.00 -5.02
C LEU A 6 5.45 -11.21 -4.84
N ALA A 7 5.90 -10.55 -5.90
CA ALA A 7 7.08 -9.71 -5.90
C ALA A 7 6.86 -8.56 -6.87
N MET A 8 7.52 -7.44 -6.62
CA MET A 8 7.61 -6.36 -7.59
C MET A 8 8.59 -6.73 -8.70
N ASP A 9 8.46 -6.10 -9.86
CA ASP A 9 9.48 -6.20 -10.91
C ASP A 9 10.83 -5.70 -10.39
N MET A 10 11.94 -6.26 -10.85
CA MET A 10 13.28 -5.93 -10.37
C MET A 10 13.87 -4.69 -11.05
N THR A 11 13.33 -4.29 -12.20
CA THR A 11 13.79 -3.09 -12.93
C THR A 11 13.33 -1.80 -12.26
N ARG A 12 12.09 -1.76 -11.76
CA ARG A 12 11.43 -0.65 -11.01
C ARG A 12 11.70 0.74 -11.59
N GLU A 13 11.90 0.82 -12.89
CA GLU A 13 12.42 2.04 -13.50
C GLU A 13 11.32 3.11 -13.49
N ASN A 14 11.47 4.09 -12.59
CA ASN A 14 10.53 5.19 -12.33
C ASN A 14 9.21 4.80 -11.63
N ASP A 15 9.13 3.65 -10.96
CA ASP A 15 7.96 3.33 -10.14
C ASP A 15 7.80 4.34 -8.99
N VAL A 16 6.57 4.79 -8.75
CA VAL A 16 6.25 5.64 -7.59
C VAL A 16 6.57 4.89 -6.29
N VAL A 17 7.30 5.55 -5.40
CA VAL A 17 7.60 5.05 -4.04
C VAL A 17 6.88 5.91 -3.02
N LEU A 18 6.13 5.25 -2.13
CA LEU A 18 5.40 5.91 -1.06
C LEU A 18 6.22 5.95 0.23
N HIS A 19 6.15 7.09 0.91
CA HIS A 19 6.78 7.31 2.20
C HIS A 19 5.72 7.63 3.24
N CYS A 20 5.69 6.92 4.37
CA CYS A 20 4.65 7.22 5.35
C CYS A 20 4.94 8.51 6.12
N LYS A 21 3.95 9.41 6.17
CA LYS A 21 4.01 10.70 6.86
C LYS A 21 3.80 10.59 8.37
N ASN A 22 2.89 9.70 8.81
CA ASN A 22 2.43 9.63 10.20
C ASN A 22 2.44 8.21 10.80
N CYS A 23 3.29 7.32 10.30
CA CYS A 23 3.42 5.94 10.77
C CYS A 23 4.67 5.71 11.65
N SER A 24 5.18 6.73 12.35
CA SER A 24 6.36 6.55 13.22
C SER A 24 6.08 5.59 14.37
N GLU A 25 4.84 5.55 14.85
CA GLU A 25 4.39 4.68 15.95
C GLU A 25 3.90 3.31 15.46
N ILE A 26 3.64 3.15 14.16
CA ILE A 26 3.18 1.89 13.57
C ILE A 26 4.41 1.09 13.12
N GLY A 27 4.63 -0.04 13.79
CA GLY A 27 5.71 -0.96 13.46
C GLY A 27 5.62 -1.52 12.04
N LEU A 28 6.78 -1.86 11.45
CA LEU A 28 6.86 -2.43 10.10
C LEU A 28 6.05 -3.72 9.94
N ASN A 29 5.95 -4.52 11.01
CA ASN A 29 5.27 -5.82 10.99
C ASN A 29 3.81 -5.76 11.43
N THR A 30 3.26 -4.58 11.73
CA THR A 30 1.89 -4.46 12.29
C THR A 30 0.86 -5.18 11.42
N PHE A 31 0.90 -5.01 10.10
CA PHE A 31 -0.09 -5.62 9.20
C PHE A 31 0.26 -7.04 8.73
N ALA A 32 1.25 -7.69 9.34
CA ALA A 32 1.67 -9.05 9.01
C ALA A 32 1.38 -10.07 10.13
N THR A 33 0.63 -9.65 11.17
CA THR A 33 0.37 -10.46 12.39
C THR A 33 -0.91 -11.30 12.31
N GLY A 34 -1.76 -11.08 11.30
CA GLY A 34 -3.09 -11.70 11.19
C GLY A 34 -4.15 -11.15 12.18
N GLU A 35 -3.85 -10.08 12.91
CA GLU A 35 -4.81 -9.41 13.82
C GLU A 35 -5.67 -8.37 13.09
N TYR A 36 -6.98 -8.35 13.32
CA TYR A 36 -7.83 -7.29 12.75
C TYR A 36 -7.62 -5.96 13.48
N TYR A 37 -7.37 -4.89 12.72
CA TYR A 37 -7.20 -3.54 13.27
C TYR A 37 -8.41 -2.66 12.98
N SER A 38 -9.27 -2.45 13.99
CA SER A 38 -10.46 -1.59 13.86
C SER A 38 -10.21 -0.11 14.16
N GLU A 39 -9.13 0.22 14.88
CA GLU A 39 -8.85 1.57 15.39
C GLU A 39 -7.85 2.35 14.53
N ILE A 40 -7.17 1.67 13.61
CA ILE A 40 -6.18 2.30 12.72
C ILE A 40 -6.93 3.04 11.62
N SER A 41 -6.83 4.36 11.65
CA SER A 41 -7.39 5.26 10.65
C SER A 41 -6.42 6.40 10.36
N ASN A 42 -6.62 7.08 9.23
CA ASN A 42 -5.85 8.28 8.83
C ASN A 42 -4.36 8.02 8.57
N ILE A 43 -3.99 6.86 8.03
CA ILE A 43 -2.63 6.66 7.53
C ILE A 43 -2.45 7.52 6.28
N VAL A 44 -1.41 8.34 6.28
CA VAL A 44 -1.08 9.23 5.16
C VAL A 44 0.30 8.88 4.63
N PHE A 45 0.34 8.61 3.34
CA PHE A 45 1.56 8.49 2.55
C PHE A 45 1.75 9.72 1.69
N TYR A 46 3.02 9.99 1.35
CA TYR A 46 3.35 10.91 0.29
C TYR A 46 4.29 10.26 -0.73
N TYR A 47 4.34 10.82 -1.94
CA TYR A 47 5.31 10.46 -2.97
C TYR A 47 6.01 11.72 -3.50
N ASP A 48 7.17 11.52 -4.15
CA ASP A 48 7.87 12.57 -4.90
C ASP A 48 8.00 12.12 -6.36
N GLU A 49 7.41 12.87 -7.30
CA GLU A 49 7.48 12.59 -8.75
C GLU A 49 8.92 12.54 -9.29
N LYS A 50 9.89 13.10 -8.56
CA LYS A 50 11.31 13.03 -8.91
C LYS A 50 11.93 11.65 -8.61
N GLU A 51 11.33 10.88 -7.71
CA GLU A 51 11.76 9.51 -7.41
C GLU A 51 11.15 8.50 -8.39
N GLY A 52 9.93 8.77 -8.83
CA GLY A 52 9.22 7.95 -9.81
C GLY A 52 7.84 8.53 -10.11
N ASN A 53 7.32 8.23 -11.30
CA ASN A 53 6.05 8.73 -11.80
C ASN A 53 5.19 7.64 -12.45
N VAL A 54 5.61 6.38 -12.38
CA VAL A 54 4.86 5.22 -12.88
C VAL A 54 4.07 4.61 -11.73
N TRP A 55 2.74 4.70 -11.82
CA TRP A 55 1.82 4.10 -10.87
C TRP A 55 1.58 2.62 -11.20
N THR A 56 1.59 1.77 -10.17
CA THR A 56 1.35 0.33 -10.30
C THR A 56 0.23 -0.12 -9.34
N ASP A 57 -0.33 -1.30 -9.58
CA ASP A 57 -1.37 -1.86 -8.71
C ASP A 57 -0.82 -2.35 -7.36
N TYR A 58 0.50 -2.58 -7.24
CA TYR A 58 1.19 -2.94 -6.00
C TYR A 58 2.28 -1.90 -5.70
N LEU A 59 1.95 -0.96 -4.83
CA LEU A 59 2.73 0.24 -4.58
C LEU A 59 3.92 -0.02 -3.66
N ALA A 60 5.09 0.42 -4.12
CA ALA A 60 6.32 0.47 -3.34
C ALA A 60 6.14 1.39 -2.13
N ASN A 61 6.67 0.99 -0.97
CA ASN A 61 6.67 1.85 0.20
C ASN A 61 7.81 1.52 1.16
N ASP A 62 8.20 2.52 1.95
CA ASP A 62 9.25 2.45 2.97
C ASP A 62 8.93 1.54 4.16
N LYS A 63 7.65 1.17 4.34
CA LYS A 63 7.20 0.26 5.42
C LYS A 63 7.21 -1.22 5.03
N GLY A 64 7.33 -1.54 3.74
CA GLY A 64 7.17 -2.90 3.25
C GLY A 64 5.74 -3.45 3.37
N TRP A 65 4.75 -2.57 3.54
CA TRP A 65 3.34 -2.95 3.63
C TRP A 65 2.78 -3.29 2.26
N PHE A 66 1.71 -4.10 2.24
CA PHE A 66 1.07 -4.48 1.00
C PHE A 66 0.05 -3.42 0.57
N ILE A 67 0.53 -2.34 -0.06
CA ILE A 67 -0.34 -1.24 -0.54
C ILE A 67 -0.74 -1.51 -1.98
N ILE A 68 -2.04 -1.41 -2.26
CA ILE A 68 -2.60 -1.70 -3.58
C ILE A 68 -3.58 -0.63 -4.05
N SER A 69 -3.78 -0.61 -5.37
CA SER A 69 -4.80 0.22 -5.99
C SER A 69 -6.22 -0.29 -5.67
N GLU A 70 -7.20 0.61 -5.75
CA GLU A 70 -8.63 0.27 -5.69
C GLU A 70 -9.03 -0.78 -6.74
N ARG A 71 -8.39 -0.75 -7.91
CA ARG A 71 -8.65 -1.75 -8.97
C ARG A 71 -8.24 -3.16 -8.51
N PHE A 72 -7.06 -3.29 -7.88
CA PHE A 72 -6.59 -4.58 -7.41
C PHE A 72 -7.39 -5.06 -6.19
N LYS A 73 -7.83 -4.14 -5.32
CA LYS A 73 -8.76 -4.44 -4.20
C LYS A 73 -10.00 -5.15 -4.71
N PHE A 74 -10.63 -4.61 -5.75
CA PHE A 74 -11.84 -5.18 -6.34
C PHE A 74 -11.62 -6.59 -6.89
N LEU A 75 -10.42 -6.90 -7.42
CA LEU A 75 -10.08 -8.25 -7.85
C LEU A 75 -9.93 -9.21 -6.67
N LEU A 76 -9.24 -8.78 -5.60
CA LEU A 76 -9.04 -9.60 -4.40
C LEU A 76 -10.37 -9.89 -3.66
N GLN A 77 -11.27 -8.92 -3.59
CA GLN A 77 -12.60 -9.11 -2.99
C GLN A 77 -13.43 -10.20 -3.69
N LYS A 78 -13.22 -10.42 -5.00
CA LYS A 78 -13.89 -11.50 -5.75
C LYS A 78 -13.34 -12.89 -5.45
N MET A 79 -12.16 -12.98 -4.84
CA MET A 79 -11.49 -14.25 -4.54
C MET A 79 -12.00 -14.91 -3.25
N ASN A 80 -12.95 -14.27 -2.54
CA ASN A 80 -13.62 -14.79 -1.35
C ASN A 80 -12.64 -15.19 -0.23
N SER A 81 -11.64 -14.34 0.01
CA SER A 81 -10.58 -14.50 1.00
C SER A 81 -10.82 -13.63 2.24
N ASP A 82 -10.42 -14.12 3.42
CA ASP A 82 -10.41 -13.35 4.67
C ASP A 82 -9.25 -12.35 4.66
N ILE A 83 -9.46 -11.24 3.96
CA ILE A 83 -8.52 -10.13 3.85
C ILE A 83 -9.12 -8.91 4.50
N GLN A 84 -8.34 -8.23 5.36
CA GLN A 84 -8.69 -6.90 5.83
C GLN A 84 -8.13 -5.84 4.89
N PHE A 85 -8.95 -4.84 4.59
CA PHE A 85 -8.59 -3.66 3.82
C PHE A 85 -8.59 -2.44 4.74
N ILE A 86 -7.49 -1.69 4.78
CA ILE A 86 -7.35 -0.46 5.56
C ILE A 86 -7.09 0.68 4.58
N ASP A 87 -8.00 1.65 4.54
CA ASP A 87 -7.90 2.79 3.63
C ASP A 87 -6.74 3.71 4.05
N VAL A 88 -5.98 4.18 3.06
CA VAL A 88 -4.91 5.16 3.24
C VAL A 88 -5.05 6.32 2.26
N SER A 89 -4.60 7.49 2.69
CA SER A 89 -4.51 8.66 1.83
C SER A 89 -3.12 8.78 1.23
N ILE A 90 -3.03 9.10 -0.06
CA ILE A 90 -1.78 9.43 -0.72
C ILE A 90 -1.88 10.88 -1.23
N CYS A 91 -0.87 11.67 -0.90
CA CYS A 91 -0.70 13.02 -1.44
C CYS A 91 0.68 13.18 -2.08
N ASP A 92 0.82 14.18 -2.95
CA ASP A 92 2.15 14.60 -3.39
C ASP A 92 2.95 15.19 -2.21
N ILE A 93 4.28 15.31 -2.34
CA ILE A 93 5.16 15.94 -1.34
C ILE A 93 4.75 17.40 -1.05
N GLU A 94 4.11 18.08 -2.00
CA GLU A 94 3.52 19.42 -1.80
C GLU A 94 2.22 19.40 -0.98
N GLY A 95 1.68 18.20 -0.67
CA GLY A 95 0.50 18.00 0.17
C GLY A 95 -0.83 18.10 -0.56
N VAL A 96 -0.82 18.08 -1.90
CA VAL A 96 -2.04 18.02 -2.70
C VAL A 96 -2.57 16.58 -2.67
N ASP A 97 -3.80 16.39 -2.16
CA ASP A 97 -4.46 15.08 -2.15
C ASP A 97 -4.69 14.59 -3.57
N THR A 98 -4.04 13.49 -3.93
CA THR A 98 -4.04 13.00 -5.31
C THR A 98 -4.76 11.67 -5.44
N GLU A 99 -4.66 10.75 -4.47
CA GLU A 99 -5.29 9.42 -4.61
C GLU A 99 -5.62 8.73 -3.28
N LYS A 100 -6.64 7.85 -3.32
CA LYS A 100 -6.93 6.88 -2.26
C LYS A 100 -6.36 5.52 -2.65
N SER A 101 -5.63 4.90 -1.73
CA SER A 101 -5.11 3.53 -1.87
C SER A 101 -5.39 2.74 -0.61
N ILE A 102 -5.06 1.45 -0.61
CA ILE A 102 -5.46 0.55 0.47
C ILE A 102 -4.28 -0.33 0.88
N ILE A 103 -4.09 -0.46 2.19
CA ILE A 103 -3.23 -1.50 2.76
C ILE A 103 -4.04 -2.79 2.89
N LEU A 104 -3.44 -3.88 2.41
CA LEU A 104 -3.89 -5.24 2.60
C LEU A 104 -3.21 -5.86 3.81
N GLN A 105 -4.01 -6.59 4.58
CA GLN A 105 -3.55 -7.54 5.57
C GLN A 105 -4.09 -8.94 5.22
N ILE A 106 -3.18 -9.91 5.21
CA ILE A 106 -3.42 -11.33 4.88
C ILE A 106 -3.10 -12.18 6.12
#